data_AF-A0A522WN17-F1
#
_entry.id   AF-A0A522WN17-F1
#
_cell.length_a   1.000
_cell.length_b   1.000
_cell.length_c   1.000
_cell.angle_alpha   90.00
_cell.angle_beta   90.00
_cell.angle_gamma   90.00
#
_symmetry.space_group_name_H-M   'P 1'
#
loop_
_entity.id
_entity.type
_entity.pdbx_description
1 polymer ?
#
loop_
_entity_poly.entity_id
_entity_poly.type
_entity_poly.pdbx_seq_one_letter_code
_entity_poly.pdbx_strand_id
1 'polypeptide(L)'
;MAITLTTAFLAELKKNVNVPNVIIELSLDSGTVKWGCATGGFTDVLPIVKSVSSLQNKLDTKGFSTRGELTVVISGRDNFKNLLANNYLKNRRVTRKDGFIASGFAYSDYAATYAGRVSNWARKGDELTLTISDDLIDAAKKIPVENSSKTQYASFRNTHPADIMTDILLTQLGIDAGYVDSAKFALERDTWSPSWRFDRVITEPKEANEYLNELQIESNSFLFHDGQKITYKVFAPPVPGQGPEEWTDNAHILSGTLTQKSGYK
;
A
#
# COMPACT_ATOMS: atom_id res chain seq x y z
N MET A 1 0.09 -12.97 0.68
CA MET A 1 1.02 -11.91 1.12
C MET A 1 2.33 -12.17 0.41
N ALA A 2 3.00 -11.19 -0.17
CA ALA A 2 4.46 -11.25 -0.20
C ALA A 2 5.02 -9.91 -0.66
N ILE A 3 5.27 -9.02 0.31
CA ILE A 3 6.48 -8.18 0.19
C ILE A 3 7.60 -9.19 -0.03
N THR A 4 8.23 -9.14 -1.21
CA THR A 4 9.29 -10.09 -1.54
C THR A 4 10.57 -9.62 -0.88
N LEU A 5 11.00 -10.35 0.14
CA LEU A 5 12.22 -10.07 0.88
C LEU A 5 13.40 -10.75 0.19
N THR A 6 14.52 -10.05 0.08
CA THR A 6 15.74 -10.65 -0.48
C THR A 6 16.30 -11.71 0.47
N THR A 7 17.13 -12.60 -0.06
CA THR A 7 17.84 -13.59 0.76
C THR A 7 18.67 -12.93 1.85
N ALA A 8 19.25 -11.75 1.58
CA ALA A 8 19.99 -10.97 2.56
C ALA A 8 19.07 -10.43 3.67
N PHE A 9 17.90 -9.87 3.33
CA PHE A 9 16.91 -9.44 4.31
C PHE A 9 16.49 -10.59 5.23
N LEU A 10 16.17 -11.75 4.66
CA LEU A 10 15.79 -12.94 5.42
C LEU A 10 16.95 -13.45 6.30
N ALA A 11 18.20 -13.35 5.84
CA ALA A 11 19.36 -13.73 6.64
C ALA A 11 19.55 -12.81 7.85
N GLU A 12 19.36 -11.49 7.69
CA GLU A 12 19.45 -10.53 8.80
C GLU A 12 18.31 -10.70 9.82
N LEU A 13 17.08 -10.98 9.36
CA LEU A 13 15.97 -11.34 10.26
C LEU A 13 16.31 -12.56 11.12
N LYS A 14 16.87 -13.62 10.53
CA LYS A 14 17.25 -14.85 11.25
C LYS A 14 18.36 -14.64 12.29
N LYS A 15 19.20 -13.63 12.09
CA LYS A 15 20.25 -13.26 13.03
C LYS A 15 19.75 -12.43 14.22
N ASN A 16 18.46 -12.07 14.27
CA ASN A 16 17.90 -11.12 15.25
C ASN A 16 18.71 -9.80 15.30
N VAL A 17 19.09 -9.27 14.13
CA VAL A 17 19.87 -8.02 14.08
C VAL A 17 19.02 -6.84 14.55
N ASN A 18 19.54 -6.10 15.53
CA ASN A 18 18.85 -5.01 16.23
C ASN A 18 19.06 -3.61 15.62
N VAL A 19 19.49 -3.49 14.37
CA VAL A 19 19.70 -2.17 13.72
C VAL A 19 18.76 -1.98 12.52
N PRO A 20 17.43 -1.97 12.75
CA PRO A 20 16.48 -1.65 11.71
C PRO A 20 16.68 -0.21 11.26
N ASN A 21 16.47 0.04 9.98
CA ASN A 21 16.51 1.37 9.39
C ASN A 21 15.33 1.56 8.45
N VAL A 22 14.83 2.79 8.43
CA VAL A 22 13.72 3.20 7.57
C VAL A 22 14.22 4.27 6.64
N ILE A 23 13.90 4.13 5.36
CA ILE A 23 14.17 5.12 4.32
C ILE A 23 12.84 5.52 3.68
N ILE A 24 12.62 6.82 3.55
CA ILE A 24 11.47 7.45 2.92
C ILE A 24 11.95 8.05 1.61
N GLU A 25 11.37 7.60 0.49
CA GLU A 25 11.56 8.18 -0.83
C GLU A 25 10.39 9.11 -1.13
N LEU A 26 10.64 10.40 -1.36
CA LEU A 26 9.62 11.36 -1.81
C LEU A 26 9.94 11.79 -3.24
N SER A 27 8.98 11.60 -4.14
CA SER A 27 9.11 11.99 -5.55
C SER A 27 8.66 13.43 -5.77
N LEU A 28 9.53 14.26 -6.32
CA LEU A 28 9.31 15.65 -6.69
C LEU A 28 9.49 15.82 -8.22
N ASP A 29 9.12 16.98 -8.76
CA ASP A 29 9.32 17.27 -10.19
C ASP A 29 10.82 17.30 -10.57
N SER A 30 11.68 17.68 -9.63
CA SER A 30 13.13 17.74 -9.79
C SER A 30 13.85 16.40 -9.54
N GLY A 31 13.11 15.35 -9.17
CA GLY A 31 13.65 14.02 -8.85
C GLY A 31 13.19 13.50 -7.49
N THR A 32 13.80 12.40 -7.06
CA THR A 32 13.46 11.75 -5.78
C THR A 32 14.44 12.17 -4.69
N VAL A 33 13.90 12.64 -3.57
CA VAL A 33 14.68 12.87 -2.35
C VAL A 33 14.52 11.69 -1.39
N LYS A 34 15.59 11.32 -0.70
CA LYS A 34 15.62 10.18 0.23
C LYS A 34 15.99 10.63 1.62
N TRP A 35 15.19 10.24 2.60
CA TRP A 35 15.41 10.56 4.00
C TRP A 35 15.40 9.29 4.83
N GLY A 36 16.30 9.15 5.79
CA GLY A 36 16.31 8.02 6.71
C GLY A 36 16.48 8.43 8.16
N CYS A 37 16.27 7.48 9.07
CA CYS A 37 16.70 7.63 10.47
C CYS A 37 18.24 7.59 10.55
N ALA A 38 18.85 6.83 9.66
CA ALA A 38 20.28 6.83 9.35
C ALA A 38 20.48 6.73 7.83
N THR A 39 21.68 7.04 7.36
CA THR A 39 22.01 6.95 5.93
C THR A 39 22.08 5.52 5.42
N GLY A 40 22.23 4.53 6.31
CA GLY A 40 22.46 3.13 5.91
C GLY A 40 23.78 2.91 5.15
N GLY A 41 24.70 3.89 5.16
CA GLY A 41 25.90 3.89 4.34
C GLY A 41 25.70 4.46 2.93
N PHE A 42 24.51 4.94 2.58
CA PHE A 42 24.21 5.53 1.28
C PHE A 42 24.48 7.04 1.29
N THR A 43 25.14 7.54 0.23
CA THR A 43 25.52 8.96 0.13
C THR A 43 24.36 9.87 -0.26
N ASP A 44 23.30 9.31 -0.84
CA ASP A 44 22.13 10.03 -1.33
C ASP A 44 20.95 10.03 -0.34
N VAL A 45 21.13 9.48 0.86
CA VAL A 45 20.12 9.44 1.93
C VAL A 45 20.48 10.44 3.02
N LEU A 46 19.58 11.40 3.29
CA LEU A 46 19.76 12.37 4.36
C LEU A 46 19.23 11.80 5.70
N PRO A 47 20.03 11.80 6.79
CA PRO A 47 19.63 11.21 8.08
C PRO A 47 18.79 12.21 8.91
N ILE A 48 17.62 12.57 8.40
CA ILE A 48 16.79 13.66 8.95
C ILE A 48 15.40 13.20 9.41
N VAL A 49 15.07 11.93 9.26
CA VAL A 49 13.80 11.37 9.75
C VAL A 49 13.87 11.25 11.26
N LYS A 50 13.00 11.98 11.96
CA LYS A 50 12.88 11.94 13.41
C LYS A 50 12.03 10.75 13.86
N SER A 51 10.90 10.53 13.19
CA SER A 51 10.00 9.43 13.49
C SER A 51 9.12 9.07 12.30
N VAL A 52 8.70 7.81 12.30
CA VAL A 52 7.71 7.26 11.37
C VAL A 52 6.68 6.53 12.23
N SER A 53 5.39 6.79 12.00
CA SER A 53 4.33 6.10 12.75
C SER A 53 4.31 4.62 12.42
N SER A 54 3.70 3.81 13.30
CA SER A 54 3.22 2.49 12.86
C SER A 54 2.27 2.66 11.68
N LEU A 55 2.28 1.68 10.77
CA LEU A 55 1.31 1.64 9.68
C LEU A 55 -0.08 1.44 10.29
N GLN A 56 -0.97 2.40 10.10
CA GLN A 56 -2.36 2.26 10.51
C GLN A 56 -3.14 1.71 9.33
N ASN A 57 -3.32 0.38 9.30
CA ASN A 57 -4.27 -0.25 8.39
C ASN A 57 -5.62 -0.30 9.09
N LYS A 58 -6.56 0.53 8.63
CA LYS A 58 -7.94 0.41 9.07
C LYS A 58 -8.66 -0.56 8.15
N LEU A 59 -9.14 -1.67 8.70
CA LEU A 59 -10.15 -2.49 8.03
C LEU A 59 -11.45 -1.70 8.04
N ASP A 60 -11.99 -1.39 6.87
CA ASP A 60 -13.32 -0.81 6.79
C ASP A 60 -14.34 -1.87 7.22
N THR A 61 -15.06 -1.65 8.31
CA THR A 61 -16.02 -2.63 8.82
C THR A 61 -17.28 -2.74 7.95
N LYS A 62 -17.40 -1.89 6.92
CA LYS A 62 -18.43 -1.96 5.88
C LYS A 62 -17.97 -2.66 4.60
N GLY A 63 -16.69 -3.05 4.49
CA GLY A 63 -16.16 -3.83 3.37
C GLY A 63 -14.65 -4.05 3.40
N PHE A 64 -14.15 -5.09 2.72
CA PHE A 64 -12.80 -5.64 2.90
C PHE A 64 -11.62 -4.80 2.34
N SER A 65 -11.80 -3.50 2.08
CA SER A 65 -10.70 -2.61 1.69
C SER A 65 -9.91 -2.12 2.91
N THR A 66 -8.60 -2.32 2.93
CA THR A 66 -7.72 -1.67 3.90
C THR A 66 -7.31 -0.30 3.39
N ARG A 67 -7.54 0.76 4.18
CA ARG A 67 -6.88 2.06 3.96
C ARG A 67 -5.72 2.18 4.93
N GLY A 68 -4.53 2.33 4.37
CA GLY A 68 -3.30 2.61 5.08
C GLY A 68 -3.09 4.11 5.23
N GLU A 69 -2.63 4.50 6.42
CA GLU A 69 -2.04 5.81 6.64
C GLU A 69 -0.70 5.68 7.37
N LEU A 70 0.25 6.53 6.99
CA LEU A 70 1.56 6.66 7.58
C LEU A 70 1.86 8.14 7.85
N THR A 71 2.42 8.45 9.02
CA THR A 71 2.96 9.79 9.30
C THR A 71 4.47 9.74 9.40
N VAL A 72 5.14 10.67 8.74
CA VAL A 72 6.61 10.85 8.78
C VAL A 72 6.92 12.24 9.33
N VAL A 73 7.83 12.32 10.31
CA VAL A 73 8.31 13.58 10.87
C VAL A 73 9.77 13.78 10.54
N ILE A 74 10.09 14.94 9.97
CA ILE A 74 11.45 15.37 9.63
C ILE A 74 11.81 16.54 10.56
N SER A 75 13.01 16.51 11.11
CA SER A 75 13.51 17.56 12.01
C SER A 75 14.52 18.48 11.33
N GLY A 76 14.63 19.69 11.87
CA GLY A 76 15.59 20.71 11.43
C GLY A 76 15.05 21.55 10.28
N ARG A 77 14.68 22.80 10.56
CA ARG A 77 14.11 23.72 9.56
C ARG A 77 14.99 23.89 8.33
N ASP A 78 16.30 23.89 8.50
CA ASP A 78 17.23 24.01 7.36
C ASP A 78 17.16 22.84 6.40
N ASN A 79 16.74 21.66 6.87
CA ASN A 79 16.59 20.46 6.04
C ASN A 79 15.37 20.52 5.12
N PHE A 80 14.29 21.23 5.51
CA PHE A 80 13.05 21.28 4.74
C PHE A 80 12.65 22.67 4.23
N LYS A 81 13.37 23.75 4.59
CA LYS A 81 13.03 25.10 4.12
C LYS A 81 13.02 25.23 2.59
N ASN A 82 14.03 24.66 1.93
CA ASN A 82 14.16 24.71 0.47
C ASN A 82 13.15 23.79 -0.20
N LEU A 83 12.84 22.65 0.44
CA LEU A 83 11.81 21.73 -0.02
C LEU A 83 10.45 22.45 -0.11
N LEU A 84 10.02 23.11 0.97
CA LEU A 84 8.74 23.82 1.02
C LEU A 84 8.70 25.08 0.14
N ALA A 85 9.82 25.77 -0.03
CA ALA A 85 9.87 26.97 -0.86
C ALA A 85 9.73 26.65 -2.35
N ASN A 86 10.28 25.52 -2.78
CA ASN A 86 10.42 25.19 -4.20
C ASN A 86 9.42 24.12 -4.68
N ASN A 87 8.72 23.43 -3.77
CA ASN A 87 7.88 22.30 -4.13
C ASN A 87 6.52 22.35 -3.44
N TYR A 88 5.49 22.00 -4.21
CA TYR A 88 4.18 21.65 -3.65
C TYR A 88 4.20 20.18 -3.22
N LEU A 89 4.06 19.92 -1.91
CA LEU A 89 4.21 18.58 -1.35
C LEU A 89 2.96 17.71 -1.43
N LYS A 90 1.77 18.30 -1.47
CA LYS A 90 0.52 17.52 -1.52
C LYS A 90 0.46 16.75 -2.83
N ASN A 91 -0.10 15.54 -2.79
CA ASN A 91 -0.24 14.61 -3.91
C ASN A 91 1.08 14.05 -4.46
N ARG A 92 2.21 14.28 -3.79
CA ARG A 92 3.51 13.70 -4.17
C ARG A 92 3.62 12.25 -3.72
N ARG A 93 4.20 11.41 -4.57
CA ARG A 93 4.39 9.97 -4.29
C ARG A 93 5.44 9.78 -3.21
N VAL A 94 5.13 8.92 -2.24
CA VAL A 94 6.04 8.51 -1.18
C VAL A 94 6.13 6.99 -1.13
N THR A 95 7.33 6.47 -0.95
CA THR A 95 7.59 5.06 -0.66
C THR A 95 8.35 4.94 0.65
N ARG A 96 7.84 4.14 1.58
CA ARG A 96 8.56 3.69 2.76
C ARG A 96 9.29 2.40 2.42
N LYS A 97 10.57 2.37 2.75
CA LYS A 97 11.44 1.21 2.65
C LYS A 97 12.00 0.85 4.02
N ASP A 98 11.84 -0.40 4.42
CA ASP A 98 12.41 -0.94 5.65
C ASP A 98 13.61 -1.83 5.30
N GLY A 99 14.64 -1.83 6.15
CA GLY A 99 15.86 -2.61 5.97
C GLY A 99 16.74 -2.60 7.21
N PHE A 100 18.01 -2.97 7.05
CA PHE A 100 18.97 -3.06 8.14
C PHE A 100 20.26 -2.30 7.83
N ILE A 101 20.92 -1.77 8.86
CA ILE A 101 22.28 -1.25 8.74
C ILE A 101 23.25 -2.41 8.99
N ALA A 102 23.57 -3.14 7.93
CA ALA A 102 24.44 -4.32 7.99
C ALA A 102 25.47 -4.30 6.86
N SER A 103 26.63 -4.92 7.08
CA SER A 103 27.68 -5.03 6.06
C SER A 103 27.19 -5.86 4.87
N GLY A 104 27.39 -5.34 3.65
CA GLY A 104 26.93 -5.99 2.42
C GLY A 104 25.43 -5.85 2.13
N PHE A 105 24.67 -5.13 2.96
CA PHE A 105 23.26 -4.85 2.74
C PHE A 105 23.11 -3.71 1.71
N ALA A 106 22.68 -4.04 0.51
CA ALA A 106 22.55 -3.08 -0.58
C ALA A 106 21.24 -2.30 -0.50
N TYR A 107 21.15 -1.18 -1.22
CA TYR A 107 19.89 -0.41 -1.30
C TYR A 107 18.74 -1.24 -1.87
N SER A 108 19.05 -2.19 -2.77
CA SER A 108 18.08 -3.12 -3.34
C SER A 108 17.56 -4.16 -2.34
N ASP A 109 18.24 -4.37 -1.21
CA ASP A 109 17.77 -5.25 -0.15
C ASP A 109 16.71 -4.61 0.73
N TYR A 110 16.59 -3.28 0.70
CA TYR A 110 15.51 -2.59 1.40
C TYR A 110 14.16 -2.91 0.75
N ALA A 111 13.24 -3.44 1.56
CA ALA A 111 11.92 -3.82 1.13
C ALA A 111 10.97 -2.62 1.14
N ALA A 112 10.29 -2.36 0.02
CA ALA A 112 9.21 -1.38 -0.01
C ALA A 112 7.99 -1.94 0.73
N THR A 113 7.68 -1.37 1.88
CA THR A 113 6.64 -1.87 2.79
C THR A 113 5.37 -1.04 2.75
N TYR A 114 5.44 0.16 2.19
CA TYR A 114 4.28 1.03 2.00
C TYR A 114 4.54 2.06 0.91
N ALA A 115 3.53 2.36 0.10
CA ALA A 115 3.58 3.43 -0.87
C ALA A 115 2.24 4.17 -0.86
N GLY A 116 2.30 5.47 -1.14
CA GLY A 116 1.13 6.32 -1.09
C GLY A 116 1.44 7.73 -1.56
N ARG A 117 0.55 8.66 -1.26
CA ARG A 117 0.68 10.07 -1.62
C ARG A 117 0.55 10.94 -0.38
N VAL A 118 1.26 12.06 -0.37
CA VAL A 118 1.12 13.05 0.70
C VAL A 118 -0.30 13.63 0.65
N SER A 119 -1.15 13.21 1.57
CA SER A 119 -2.54 13.68 1.70
C SER A 119 -2.60 15.00 2.46
N ASN A 120 -1.70 15.16 3.44
CA ASN A 120 -1.56 16.38 4.21
C ASN A 120 -0.11 16.61 4.65
N TRP A 121 0.22 17.85 4.98
CA TRP A 121 1.47 18.18 5.65
C TRP A 121 1.27 19.37 6.58
N ALA A 122 2.03 19.39 7.68
CA ALA A 122 1.99 20.46 8.66
C ALA A 122 3.39 20.78 9.15
N ARG A 123 3.63 22.07 9.40
CA ARG A 123 4.88 22.53 10.02
C ARG A 123 4.59 23.05 11.41
N LYS A 124 5.38 22.61 12.40
CA LYS A 124 5.37 23.16 13.75
C LYS A 124 6.80 23.42 14.20
N GLY A 125 7.20 24.70 14.24
CA GLY A 125 8.56 25.09 14.58
C GLY A 125 9.59 24.53 13.59
N ASP A 126 10.45 23.64 14.11
CA ASP A 126 11.54 22.96 13.42
C ASP A 126 11.19 21.53 12.97
N GLU A 127 9.90 21.19 12.97
CA GLU A 127 9.41 19.90 12.49
C GLU A 127 8.47 20.09 11.30
N LEU A 128 8.66 19.23 10.30
CA LEU A 128 7.74 19.02 9.20
C LEU A 128 7.14 17.63 9.34
N THR A 129 5.82 17.58 9.44
CA THR A 129 5.03 16.35 9.50
C THR A 129 4.36 16.14 8.15
N LEU A 130 4.56 14.97 7.55
CA LEU A 130 3.88 14.52 6.34
C LEU A 130 2.91 13.40 6.71
N THR A 131 1.67 13.49 6.23
CA THR A 131 0.67 12.43 6.28
C THR A 131 0.58 11.81 4.89
N ILE A 132 0.79 10.49 4.81
CA ILE A 132 0.81 9.72 3.57
C ILE A 132 -0.32 8.70 3.61
N SER A 133 -1.25 8.83 2.68
CA SER A 133 -2.35 7.88 2.49
C SER A 133 -2.08 7.02 1.25
N ASP A 134 -2.51 5.76 1.26
CA ASP A 134 -2.39 4.88 0.10
C ASP A 134 -3.27 5.35 -1.08
N ASP A 135 -3.13 4.71 -2.24
CA ASP A 135 -3.89 5.08 -3.45
C ASP A 135 -5.40 4.82 -3.33
N LEU A 136 -5.86 4.07 -2.32
CA LEU A 136 -7.29 3.86 -2.06
C LEU A 136 -7.95 5.04 -1.34
N ILE A 137 -7.19 6.07 -0.94
CA ILE A 137 -7.77 7.32 -0.40
C ILE A 137 -8.74 7.97 -1.40
N ASP A 138 -8.49 7.83 -2.69
CA ASP A 138 -9.30 8.40 -3.77
C ASP A 138 -10.62 7.64 -3.97
N ALA A 139 -10.80 6.47 -3.35
CA ALA A 139 -12.04 5.69 -3.42
C ALA A 139 -13.26 6.39 -2.81
N ALA A 140 -13.07 7.51 -2.10
CA ALA A 140 -14.18 8.38 -1.67
C ALA A 140 -14.83 9.17 -2.83
N LYS A 141 -14.22 9.19 -4.02
CA LYS A 141 -14.79 9.83 -5.22
C LYS A 141 -16.08 9.14 -5.64
N LYS A 142 -17.11 9.91 -5.98
CA LYS A 142 -18.39 9.39 -6.47
C LYS A 142 -18.34 8.98 -7.94
N ILE A 143 -18.91 7.83 -8.26
CA ILE A 143 -19.05 7.27 -9.61
C ILE A 143 -20.50 6.80 -9.86
N PRO A 144 -21.06 6.99 -11.07
CA PRO A 144 -20.52 7.80 -12.16
C PRO A 144 -20.48 9.30 -11.80
N VAL A 145 -19.62 10.07 -12.47
CA VAL A 145 -19.54 11.52 -12.28
C VAL A 145 -20.84 12.15 -12.75
N GLU A 146 -21.51 12.92 -11.90
CA GLU A 146 -22.78 13.62 -12.23
C GLU A 146 -22.53 14.76 -13.25
N ASN A 147 -23.41 14.90 -14.25
CA ASN A 147 -23.47 16.08 -15.15
C ASN A 147 -24.75 16.86 -14.89
N SER A 148 -24.83 18.02 -15.53
CA SER A 148 -26.00 18.89 -15.54
C SER A 148 -27.30 18.22 -16.01
N SER A 149 -27.24 17.11 -16.74
CA SER A 149 -28.39 16.37 -17.24
C SER A 149 -28.80 15.17 -16.39
N LYS A 150 -27.99 14.75 -15.41
CA LYS A 150 -28.20 13.56 -14.55
C LYS A 150 -28.46 12.27 -15.34
N THR A 151 -27.85 12.13 -16.51
CA THR A 151 -28.08 11.00 -17.43
C THR A 151 -26.98 9.96 -17.40
N GLN A 152 -25.91 10.15 -16.62
CA GLN A 152 -24.80 9.20 -16.62
C GLN A 152 -25.13 7.94 -15.84
N TYR A 153 -24.66 6.84 -16.42
CA TYR A 153 -24.62 5.55 -15.77
C TYR A 153 -23.30 4.87 -16.12
N ALA A 154 -22.80 4.03 -15.23
CA ALA A 154 -21.77 3.05 -15.58
C ALA A 154 -22.46 1.71 -15.82
N SER A 155 -22.30 1.13 -17.01
CA SER A 155 -22.88 -0.18 -17.34
C SER A 155 -21.77 -1.18 -17.57
N PHE A 156 -21.79 -2.25 -16.80
CA PHE A 156 -20.96 -3.42 -16.96
C PHE A 156 -21.86 -4.57 -17.38
N ARG A 157 -21.60 -5.16 -18.55
CA ARG A 157 -22.42 -6.25 -19.08
C ARG A 157 -21.53 -7.43 -19.40
N ASN A 158 -21.93 -8.61 -18.95
CA ASN A 158 -21.17 -9.84 -19.12
C ASN A 158 -19.68 -9.65 -18.78
N THR A 159 -19.40 -8.94 -17.66
CA THR A 159 -18.02 -8.54 -17.27
C THR A 159 -17.63 -9.26 -15.98
N HIS A 160 -16.38 -9.70 -15.86
CA HIS A 160 -15.92 -10.34 -14.62
C HIS A 160 -15.74 -9.30 -13.49
N PRO A 161 -16.11 -9.61 -12.23
CA PRO A 161 -15.98 -8.67 -11.10
C PRO A 161 -14.58 -8.05 -10.93
N ALA A 162 -13.52 -8.85 -11.07
CA ALA A 162 -12.14 -8.35 -11.03
C ALA A 162 -11.86 -7.30 -12.12
N ASP A 163 -12.39 -7.49 -13.33
CA ASP A 163 -12.20 -6.53 -14.43
C ASP A 163 -12.98 -5.24 -14.17
N ILE A 164 -14.17 -5.34 -13.57
CA ILE A 164 -14.96 -4.18 -13.12
C ILE A 164 -14.18 -3.41 -12.04
N MET A 165 -13.60 -4.09 -11.05
CA MET A 165 -12.77 -3.45 -10.03
C MET A 165 -11.55 -2.76 -10.66
N THR A 166 -10.87 -3.41 -11.60
CA THR A 166 -9.73 -2.81 -12.32
C THR A 166 -10.15 -1.58 -13.12
N ASP A 167 -11.29 -1.60 -13.81
CA ASP A 167 -11.82 -0.41 -14.51
C ASP A 167 -12.17 0.73 -13.54
N ILE A 168 -12.77 0.42 -12.39
CA ILE A 168 -13.05 1.44 -11.37
C ILE A 168 -11.75 2.10 -10.90
N LEU A 169 -10.71 1.32 -10.59
CA LEU A 169 -9.43 1.83 -10.12
C LEU A 169 -8.71 2.67 -11.19
N LEU A 170 -8.58 2.14 -12.40
CA LEU A 170 -7.78 2.77 -13.47
C LEU A 170 -8.54 3.91 -14.16
N THR A 171 -9.78 3.66 -14.56
CA THR A 171 -10.55 4.58 -15.41
C THR A 171 -11.35 5.58 -14.57
N GLN A 172 -12.11 5.10 -13.58
CA GLN A 172 -13.04 5.96 -12.85
C GLN A 172 -12.34 6.79 -11.77
N LEU A 173 -11.43 6.17 -11.01
CA LEU A 173 -10.62 6.85 -10.01
C LEU A 173 -9.39 7.54 -10.63
N GLY A 174 -8.89 7.05 -11.77
CA GLY A 174 -7.72 7.62 -12.43
C GLY A 174 -6.40 7.23 -11.77
N ILE A 175 -6.37 6.08 -11.07
CA ILE A 175 -5.14 5.56 -10.47
C ILE A 175 -4.22 5.10 -11.59
N ASP A 176 -2.96 5.53 -11.53
CA ASP A 176 -1.96 5.16 -12.53
C ASP A 176 -1.76 3.64 -12.57
N ALA A 177 -1.68 3.07 -13.77
CA ALA A 177 -1.54 1.63 -13.98
C ALA A 177 -0.28 1.03 -13.35
N GLY A 178 0.76 1.84 -13.13
CA GLY A 178 1.95 1.43 -12.38
C GLY A 178 1.67 1.07 -10.92
N TYR A 179 0.55 1.54 -10.35
CA TYR A 179 0.15 1.30 -8.95
C TYR A 179 -0.98 0.29 -8.81
N VAL A 180 -1.43 -0.35 -9.90
CA VAL A 180 -2.40 -1.45 -9.87
C VAL A 180 -1.77 -2.67 -10.51
N ASP A 181 -1.78 -3.80 -9.80
CA ASP A 181 -1.25 -5.06 -10.31
C ASP A 181 -2.29 -5.81 -11.16
N SER A 182 -2.67 -5.23 -12.30
CA SER A 182 -3.69 -5.81 -13.19
C SER A 182 -3.36 -7.24 -13.65
N ALA A 183 -2.07 -7.59 -13.73
CA ALA A 183 -1.64 -8.95 -14.06
C ALA A 183 -2.05 -9.94 -12.97
N LYS A 184 -1.91 -9.56 -11.70
CA LYS A 184 -2.35 -10.37 -10.58
C LYS A 184 -3.86 -10.44 -10.42
N PHE A 185 -4.58 -9.35 -10.73
CA PHE A 185 -6.04 -9.40 -10.86
C PHE A 185 -6.47 -10.46 -11.89
N ALA A 186 -5.88 -10.43 -13.09
CA ALA A 186 -6.17 -11.40 -14.14
C ALA A 186 -5.81 -12.83 -13.72
N LEU A 187 -4.64 -13.04 -13.10
CA LEU A 187 -4.20 -14.36 -12.64
C LEU A 187 -5.16 -14.96 -11.61
N GLU A 188 -5.52 -14.20 -10.57
CA GLU A 188 -6.45 -14.66 -9.52
C GLU A 188 -7.86 -14.91 -10.10
N ARG A 189 -8.35 -14.02 -10.97
CA ARG A 189 -9.60 -14.22 -11.73
C ARG A 189 -9.58 -15.54 -12.50
N ASP A 190 -8.56 -15.75 -13.33
CA ASP A 190 -8.49 -16.88 -14.25
C ASP A 190 -8.29 -18.21 -13.50
N THR A 191 -7.66 -18.15 -12.33
CA THR A 191 -7.45 -19.32 -11.46
C THR A 191 -8.73 -19.72 -10.73
N TRP A 192 -9.45 -18.76 -10.14
CA TRP A 192 -10.51 -19.06 -9.16
C TRP A 192 -11.93 -18.83 -9.65
N SER A 193 -12.15 -17.88 -10.55
CA SER A 193 -13.49 -17.48 -11.00
C SER A 193 -13.57 -17.18 -12.50
N PRO A 194 -12.95 -17.99 -13.40
CA PRO A 194 -12.79 -17.63 -14.83
C PRO A 194 -14.11 -17.40 -15.57
N SER A 195 -15.19 -18.05 -15.12
CA SER A 195 -16.52 -17.99 -15.75
C SER A 195 -17.49 -17.02 -15.09
N TRP A 196 -17.11 -16.33 -14.01
CA TRP A 196 -18.02 -15.41 -13.33
C TRP A 196 -18.27 -14.17 -14.18
N ARG A 197 -19.55 -13.82 -14.38
CA ARG A 197 -19.95 -12.69 -15.22
C ARG A 197 -21.10 -11.95 -14.56
N PHE A 198 -20.93 -10.65 -14.37
CA PHE A 198 -21.93 -9.78 -13.79
C PHE A 198 -22.50 -8.85 -14.85
N ASP A 199 -23.78 -8.57 -14.70
CA ASP A 199 -24.48 -7.46 -15.33
C ASP A 199 -24.82 -6.45 -14.23
N ARG A 200 -24.17 -5.28 -14.25
CA ARG A 200 -24.40 -4.21 -13.28
C ARG A 200 -24.60 -2.88 -13.98
N VAL A 201 -25.61 -2.13 -13.57
CA VAL A 201 -25.81 -0.74 -13.99
C VAL A 201 -25.81 0.12 -12.76
N ILE A 202 -24.91 1.10 -12.75
CA ILE A 202 -24.83 2.10 -11.71
C ILE A 202 -25.48 3.38 -12.23
N THR A 203 -26.64 3.73 -11.69
CA THR A 203 -27.44 4.88 -12.12
C THR A 203 -27.32 6.08 -11.20
N GLU A 204 -26.77 5.90 -10.00
CA GLU A 204 -26.64 6.96 -8.99
C GLU A 204 -25.19 7.13 -8.55
N PRO A 205 -24.69 8.37 -8.42
CA PRO A 205 -23.35 8.63 -7.90
C PRO A 205 -23.20 8.14 -6.45
N LYS A 206 -22.49 7.03 -6.26
CA LYS A 206 -22.03 6.58 -4.93
C LYS A 206 -20.51 6.56 -4.88
N GLU A 207 -19.96 6.58 -3.68
CA GLU A 207 -18.51 6.49 -3.50
C GLU A 207 -17.99 5.20 -4.17
N ALA A 208 -16.89 5.30 -4.91
CA ALA A 208 -16.27 4.14 -5.55
C ALA A 208 -15.96 3.04 -4.54
N ASN A 209 -15.62 3.41 -3.30
CA ASN A 209 -15.40 2.49 -2.19
C ASN A 209 -16.62 1.60 -1.91
N GLU A 210 -17.84 2.15 -1.97
CA GLU A 210 -19.06 1.37 -1.74
C GLU A 210 -19.21 0.29 -2.83
N TYR A 211 -18.98 0.65 -4.09
CA TYR A 211 -19.03 -0.31 -5.20
C TYR A 211 -17.93 -1.36 -5.15
N LEU A 212 -16.70 -0.96 -4.84
CA LEU A 212 -15.58 -1.89 -4.67
C LEU A 212 -15.86 -2.86 -3.52
N ASN A 213 -16.49 -2.39 -2.43
CA ASN A 213 -16.87 -3.23 -1.30
C ASN A 213 -18.02 -4.20 -1.65
N GLU A 214 -19.05 -3.75 -2.37
CA GLU A 214 -20.11 -4.61 -2.88
C GLU A 214 -19.53 -5.74 -3.75
N LEU A 215 -18.65 -5.40 -4.70
CA LEU A 215 -18.02 -6.39 -5.59
C LEU A 215 -17.12 -7.36 -4.81
N GLN A 216 -16.39 -6.89 -3.79
CA GLN A 216 -15.54 -7.74 -2.94
C GLN A 216 -16.37 -8.78 -2.17
N ILE A 217 -17.49 -8.34 -1.58
CA ILE A 217 -18.42 -9.23 -0.86
C ILE A 217 -19.04 -10.24 -1.82
N GLU A 218 -19.57 -9.77 -2.95
CA GLU A 218 -20.25 -10.62 -3.95
C GLU A 218 -19.31 -11.67 -4.56
N SER A 219 -18.02 -11.34 -4.73
CA SER A 219 -17.00 -12.23 -5.31
C SER A 219 -16.11 -12.92 -4.29
N ASN A 220 -16.42 -12.80 -3.00
CA ASN A 220 -15.62 -13.35 -1.90
C ASN A 220 -14.12 -13.07 -2.05
N SER A 221 -13.79 -11.81 -2.29
CA SER A 221 -12.44 -11.35 -2.62
C SER A 221 -12.09 -10.10 -1.84
N PHE A 222 -10.81 -9.72 -1.86
CA PHE A 222 -10.33 -8.52 -1.18
C PHE A 222 -9.31 -7.75 -2.02
N LEU A 223 -9.41 -6.43 -1.92
CA LEU A 223 -8.46 -5.46 -2.46
C LEU A 223 -7.52 -5.02 -1.33
N PHE A 224 -6.22 -5.07 -1.60
CA PHE A 224 -5.22 -4.70 -0.61
C PHE A 224 -4.00 -4.08 -1.28
N HIS A 225 -3.23 -3.32 -0.51
CA HIS A 225 -1.97 -2.76 -0.97
C HIS A 225 -0.82 -3.68 -0.54
N ASP A 226 0.00 -4.16 -1.48
CA ASP A 226 1.09 -5.10 -1.18
C ASP A 226 2.39 -4.44 -0.69
N GLY A 227 2.35 -3.12 -0.55
CA GLY A 227 3.50 -2.27 -0.21
C GLY A 227 3.89 -1.34 -1.35
N GLN A 228 3.58 -1.69 -2.60
CA GLN A 228 3.84 -0.86 -3.78
C GLN A 228 2.62 -0.64 -4.67
N LYS A 229 1.76 -1.64 -4.80
CA LYS A 229 0.60 -1.64 -5.70
C LYS A 229 -0.66 -2.13 -4.99
N ILE A 230 -1.79 -1.66 -5.49
CA ILE A 230 -3.09 -2.27 -5.21
C ILE A 230 -3.15 -3.60 -5.95
N THR A 231 -3.49 -4.66 -5.23
CA THR A 231 -3.60 -6.02 -5.72
C THR A 231 -4.91 -6.65 -5.21
N TYR A 232 -5.20 -7.83 -5.73
CA TYR A 232 -6.47 -8.54 -5.59
C TYR A 232 -6.21 -9.97 -5.19
N LYS A 233 -7.10 -10.54 -4.37
CA LYS A 233 -7.06 -11.96 -4.05
C LYS A 233 -8.46 -12.49 -3.78
N VAL A 234 -8.74 -13.69 -4.29
CA VAL A 234 -9.97 -14.42 -4.01
C VAL A 234 -9.78 -15.27 -2.76
N PHE A 235 -10.76 -15.27 -1.86
CA PHE A 235 -10.78 -16.21 -0.75
C PHE A 235 -11.23 -17.57 -1.27
N ALA A 236 -10.24 -18.37 -1.66
CA ALA A 236 -10.41 -19.64 -2.33
C ALA A 236 -9.79 -20.79 -1.52
N PRO A 237 -10.26 -22.05 -1.72
CA PRO A 237 -9.59 -23.24 -1.19
C PRO A 237 -8.19 -23.39 -1.78
N PRO A 238 -7.41 -24.41 -1.39
CA PRO A 238 -6.14 -24.72 -2.04
C PRO A 238 -6.32 -24.92 -3.55
N VAL A 239 -5.26 -24.65 -4.33
CA VAL A 239 -5.30 -24.80 -5.79
C VAL A 239 -5.76 -26.22 -6.13
N PRO A 240 -6.63 -26.42 -7.15
CA PRO A 240 -7.08 -27.77 -7.50
C PRO A 240 -5.90 -28.73 -7.68
N GLY A 241 -5.89 -29.82 -6.91
CA GLY A 241 -4.81 -30.81 -6.91
C GLY A 241 -3.64 -30.52 -5.97
N GLN A 242 -3.65 -29.39 -5.26
CA GLN A 242 -2.74 -29.10 -4.16
C GLN A 242 -3.42 -29.34 -2.81
N GLY A 243 -2.64 -29.84 -1.84
CA GLY A 243 -3.09 -29.90 -0.45
C GLY A 243 -3.20 -28.50 0.17
N PRO A 244 -3.90 -28.35 1.30
CA PRO A 244 -3.89 -27.11 2.06
C PRO A 244 -2.47 -26.72 2.45
N GLU A 245 -2.19 -25.41 2.39
CA GLU A 245 -0.94 -24.87 2.92
C GLU A 245 -0.92 -25.12 4.43
N GLU A 246 0.00 -25.96 4.90
CA GLU A 246 0.16 -26.25 6.33
C GLU A 246 0.95 -25.14 7.01
N TRP A 247 0.26 -24.37 7.86
CA TRP A 247 0.90 -23.37 8.71
C TRP A 247 1.57 -24.05 9.90
N THR A 248 2.85 -24.39 9.74
CA THR A 248 3.67 -24.89 10.86
C THR A 248 4.48 -23.77 11.50
N ASP A 249 4.67 -23.85 12.82
CA ASP A 249 5.50 -22.90 13.58
C ASP A 249 6.91 -22.80 12.99
N ASN A 250 7.50 -23.92 12.59
CA ASN A 250 8.86 -23.97 12.04
C ASN A 250 9.00 -23.28 10.67
N ALA A 251 7.93 -23.21 9.88
CA ALA A 251 7.95 -22.61 8.55
C ALA A 251 7.41 -21.16 8.53
N HIS A 252 6.55 -20.79 9.47
CA HIS A 252 5.79 -19.52 9.41
C HIS A 252 5.99 -18.62 10.64
N ILE A 253 6.51 -19.16 11.75
CA ILE A 253 6.86 -18.37 12.94
C ILE A 253 8.38 -18.34 13.01
N LEU A 254 8.98 -17.15 12.89
CA LEU A 254 10.39 -16.97 13.17
C LEU A 254 10.64 -17.41 14.62
N SER A 255 11.45 -18.45 14.80
CA SER A 255 11.77 -18.97 16.13
C SER A 255 12.22 -17.82 17.05
N GLY A 256 11.52 -17.64 18.17
CA GLY A 256 11.82 -16.58 19.15
C GLY A 256 11.14 -15.22 18.92
N THR A 257 10.31 -15.02 17.89
CA THR A 257 9.63 -13.72 17.67
C THR A 257 8.31 -13.56 18.43
N LEU A 258 7.75 -14.65 18.97
CA LEU A 258 6.61 -14.58 19.89
C LEU A 258 7.11 -14.47 21.33
N THR A 259 7.32 -13.24 21.80
CA THR A 259 7.44 -12.97 23.24
C THR A 259 6.05 -12.77 23.82
N GLN A 260 5.53 -13.78 24.51
CA GLN A 260 4.39 -13.60 25.42
C GLN A 260 4.86 -12.72 26.58
N LYS A 261 4.33 -11.49 26.65
CA LYS A 261 4.50 -10.65 27.84
C LYS A 261 3.70 -11.31 28.95
N SER A 262 4.37 -12.13 29.79
CA SER A 262 3.79 -12.64 31.03
C SER A 262 3.48 -11.45 31.93
N GLY A 263 2.24 -11.00 31.88
CA GLY A 263 1.64 -10.14 32.90
C GLY A 263 0.90 -11.03 33.89
N TYR A 264 1.16 -10.77 35.18
CA TYR A 264 0.57 -11.37 36.38
C TYR A 264 1.21 -12.68 36.89
N LYS A 265 2.01 -12.53 37.95
CA LYS A 265 1.97 -13.42 39.11
C LYS A 265 0.89 -12.92 40.06
#